data_AF-A0A0J7L4Z4-F1
#
_entry.id   AF-A0A0J7L4Z4-F1
#
_cell.length_a   1.000
_cell.length_b   1.000
_cell.length_c   1.000
_cell.angle_alpha   90.00
_cell.angle_beta   90.00
_cell.angle_gamma   90.00
#
_symmetry.space_group_name_H-M   'P 1'
#
loop_
_entity.id
_entity.type
_entity.pdbx_description
1 polymer ?
#
loop_
_entity_poly.entity_id
_entity_poly.type
_entity_poly.pdbx_seq_one_letter_code
_entity_poly.pdbx_strand_id
1 'polypeptide(L)'
;MSEIPTNDMPESNGAMEQSTYNGEAEEHATKSPISTEEKAPDSVCDNGLKRSAIATGNSNAPNRTKKRKKTPRDATAPKQPLSGYFLFLNDRREKVRSENPSLTFTEITKLLASEWSKLPGDQKQQYLDAAEQDKERYNREFSNYKQTEAYRLFNEKQSERQNENKKERNGTDINVEQNQDKDNDFTGFDIPIFTEEFLDHNKACEAELRQLRKATSDYESQNAVLQRHVDSLHAAVNRLESETNQQRTNNQALQRNLDSLRSQLAGCFATIPLPGTHDGATLQNIDNYFERLESLLNGNVEQSLRNAVRNAVSRLELIG
;
A
#
# COMPACT_ATOMS: atom_id res chain seq x y z
N MET A 1 -63.66 33.70 1.17
CA MET A 1 -62.35 34.34 1.48
C MET A 1 -61.34 33.22 1.67
N SER A 2 -60.35 33.18 0.77
CA SER A 2 -59.04 32.50 0.86
C SER A 2 -59.08 30.95 0.84
N GLU A 3 -59.08 30.27 -0.32
CA GLU A 3 -57.98 30.02 -1.29
C GLU A 3 -56.74 29.31 -0.68
N ILE A 4 -56.60 28.03 -1.04
CA ILE A 4 -55.41 27.17 -0.90
C ILE A 4 -54.79 27.07 -2.31
N PRO A 5 -53.51 27.39 -2.54
CA PRO A 5 -52.93 27.29 -3.87
C PRO A 5 -52.38 25.89 -4.14
N THR A 6 -52.93 25.26 -5.18
CA THR A 6 -52.32 24.23 -6.01
C THR A 6 -51.11 24.80 -6.75
N ASN A 7 -50.00 24.07 -6.81
CA ASN A 7 -48.95 24.36 -7.79
C ASN A 7 -48.53 23.08 -8.51
N ASP A 8 -48.74 23.14 -9.83
CA ASP A 8 -48.43 22.14 -10.84
C ASP A 8 -46.92 21.93 -11.02
N MET A 9 -46.55 20.69 -11.28
CA MET A 9 -45.27 20.28 -11.85
C MET A 9 -45.52 19.88 -13.31
N PRO A 10 -44.78 20.45 -14.29
CA PRO A 10 -44.69 19.85 -15.61
C PRO A 10 -43.34 19.14 -15.82
N GLU A 11 -43.42 17.87 -16.21
CA GLU A 11 -42.35 17.15 -16.90
C GLU A 11 -42.10 17.77 -18.29
N SER A 12 -40.86 17.73 -18.77
CA SER A 12 -40.56 17.83 -20.20
C SER A 12 -39.38 16.94 -20.57
N ASN A 13 -39.65 16.03 -21.49
CA ASN A 13 -38.75 15.07 -22.14
C ASN A 13 -38.04 15.70 -23.36
N GLY A 14 -36.73 15.44 -23.46
CA GLY A 14 -36.02 14.87 -24.63
C GLY A 14 -36.04 15.52 -26.03
N ALA A 15 -34.85 15.80 -26.56
CA ALA A 15 -34.33 15.44 -27.91
C ALA A 15 -32.95 16.11 -28.10
N MET A 16 -31.81 15.41 -28.19
CA MET A 16 -31.26 14.59 -29.29
C MET A 16 -30.76 15.41 -30.50
N GLU A 17 -29.43 15.61 -30.56
CA GLU A 17 -28.69 15.73 -31.81
C GLU A 17 -27.44 14.83 -31.75
N GLN A 18 -27.33 13.94 -32.74
CA GLN A 18 -26.13 13.15 -33.03
C GLN A 18 -25.35 13.83 -34.16
N SER A 19 -24.02 13.86 -34.06
CA SER A 19 -23.16 13.92 -35.25
C SER A 19 -21.92 13.04 -35.06
N THR A 20 -21.43 12.54 -36.19
CA THR A 20 -20.73 11.28 -36.40
C THR A 20 -19.20 11.32 -36.23
N TYR A 21 -18.72 10.19 -35.71
CA TYR A 21 -17.42 9.51 -35.75
C TYR A 21 -16.30 9.96 -36.74
N ASN A 22 -15.09 10.12 -36.19
CA ASN A 22 -13.76 9.62 -36.61
C ASN A 22 -12.74 10.37 -35.72
N GLY A 23 -11.82 9.80 -34.94
CA GLY A 23 -11.05 8.58 -35.08
C GLY A 23 -9.58 8.99 -34.98
N GLU A 24 -9.06 9.17 -33.77
CA GLU A 24 -7.61 9.24 -33.48
C GLU A 24 -7.39 8.99 -31.97
N ALA A 25 -6.49 8.05 -31.68
CA ALA A 25 -6.11 7.61 -30.35
C ALA A 25 -5.10 8.60 -29.76
N GLU A 26 -5.38 9.19 -28.60
CA GLU A 26 -4.39 9.91 -27.80
C GLU A 26 -4.71 9.76 -26.30
N GLU A 27 -3.70 9.29 -25.58
CA GLU A 27 -3.65 8.92 -24.18
C GLU A 27 -3.28 10.17 -23.35
N HIS A 28 -4.24 10.77 -22.64
CA HIS A 28 -3.94 11.93 -21.79
C HIS A 28 -3.47 11.51 -20.40
N ALA A 29 -2.15 11.34 -20.32
CA ALA A 29 -1.36 11.39 -19.10
C ALA A 29 -1.56 12.71 -18.34
N THR A 30 -1.70 12.59 -17.02
CA THR A 30 -1.70 13.70 -16.07
C THR A 30 -0.34 14.41 -16.07
N LYS A 31 -0.39 15.74 -16.28
CA LYS A 31 0.75 16.66 -16.30
C LYS A 31 1.55 16.63 -15.00
N SER A 32 2.81 16.19 -15.07
CA SER A 32 3.89 16.62 -14.18
C SER A 32 4.72 17.71 -14.90
N PRO A 33 5.17 18.78 -14.21
CA PRO A 33 6.00 19.78 -14.84
C PRO A 33 7.47 19.37 -14.90
N ILE A 34 8.05 19.78 -16.01
CA ILE A 34 9.37 19.53 -16.57
C ILE A 34 10.54 20.09 -15.73
N SER A 35 11.64 19.34 -15.74
CA SER A 35 12.97 19.71 -15.25
C SER A 35 13.72 20.58 -16.26
N THR A 36 14.45 21.58 -15.77
CA THR A 36 15.69 22.05 -16.42
C THR A 36 16.77 22.31 -15.37
N GLU A 37 17.80 21.47 -15.47
CA GLU A 37 19.23 21.71 -15.23
C GLU A 37 19.83 21.98 -13.83
N GLU A 38 20.67 21.01 -13.47
CA GLU A 38 22.04 21.10 -12.92
C GLU A 38 22.36 22.12 -11.82
N LYS A 39 22.78 21.60 -10.65
CA LYS A 39 24.19 21.69 -10.21
C LYS A 39 24.45 20.82 -8.98
N ALA A 40 25.56 20.07 -9.01
CA ALA A 40 26.08 19.28 -7.91
C ALA A 40 26.38 20.12 -6.64
N PRO A 41 26.23 19.58 -5.42
CA PRO A 41 26.89 20.16 -4.26
C PRO A 41 28.34 19.67 -4.19
N ASP A 42 29.25 20.53 -4.64
CA ASP A 42 30.68 20.43 -4.38
C ASP A 42 30.94 20.42 -2.87
N SER A 43 31.64 19.37 -2.46
CA SER A 43 32.33 19.28 -1.18
C SER A 43 33.51 20.25 -1.23
N VAL A 44 33.36 21.43 -0.63
CA VAL A 44 34.50 22.30 -0.32
C VAL A 44 34.88 22.05 1.13
N CYS A 45 35.85 21.16 1.31
CA CYS A 45 36.73 21.16 2.46
C CYS A 45 37.68 22.37 2.33
N ASP A 46 37.44 23.40 3.14
CA ASP A 46 38.36 24.53 3.26
C ASP A 46 39.62 24.08 4.03
N ASN A 47 40.75 24.14 3.34
CA ASN A 47 42.09 23.92 3.87
C ASN A 47 42.65 25.26 4.39
N GLY A 48 42.45 25.55 5.67
CA GLY A 48 43.12 26.64 6.38
C GLY A 48 44.40 26.17 7.09
N LEU A 49 45.52 26.04 6.37
CA LEU A 49 46.86 25.95 6.96
C LEU A 49 47.36 27.34 7.37
N LYS A 50 47.63 27.58 8.67
CA LYS A 50 48.81 28.33 9.17
C LYS A 50 49.00 28.20 10.70
N ARG A 51 50.12 27.56 11.07
CA ARG A 51 51.16 27.89 12.10
C ARG A 51 50.72 28.43 13.47
N SER A 52 51.37 28.18 14.61
CA SER A 52 52.55 27.41 15.06
C SER A 52 52.74 27.76 16.54
N ALA A 53 52.89 26.79 17.43
CA ALA A 53 53.70 26.84 18.68
C ALA A 53 53.63 25.45 19.35
N ILE A 54 54.62 24.58 19.13
CA ILE A 54 55.77 24.27 20.01
C ILE A 54 55.38 23.54 21.31
N ALA A 55 55.66 22.23 21.35
CA ALA A 55 56.46 21.50 22.36
C ALA A 55 56.11 19.99 22.27
N THR A 56 56.83 19.16 21.52
CA THR A 56 58.06 18.41 21.87
C THR A 56 57.84 17.25 22.85
N GLY A 57 58.19 16.02 22.41
CA GLY A 57 58.66 14.91 23.28
C GLY A 57 57.64 13.80 23.52
N ASN A 58 57.48 12.81 22.64
CA ASN A 58 58.31 11.60 22.45
C ASN A 58 57.90 10.39 23.32
N SER A 59 57.75 9.27 22.61
CA SER A 59 57.94 7.86 23.01
C SER A 59 56.95 7.16 23.95
N ASN A 60 56.32 6.15 23.34
CA ASN A 60 56.09 4.79 23.86
C ASN A 60 54.94 4.52 24.85
N ALA A 61 53.81 4.17 24.23
CA ALA A 61 52.93 3.04 24.62
C ALA A 61 53.70 1.84 25.23
N PRO A 62 53.09 0.98 26.08
CA PRO A 62 51.74 0.46 25.84
C PRO A 62 50.88 0.28 27.09
N ASN A 63 49.62 0.72 27.02
CA ASN A 63 48.61 0.17 27.91
C ASN A 63 47.42 -0.37 27.11
N ARG A 64 47.32 -1.70 27.11
CA ARG A 64 46.32 -2.51 26.42
C ARG A 64 44.93 -2.01 26.78
N THR A 65 44.23 -1.43 25.80
CA THR A 65 42.80 -1.16 25.92
C THR A 65 42.06 -2.49 26.11
N LYS A 66 41.30 -2.58 27.22
CA LYS A 66 40.38 -3.69 27.50
C LYS A 66 39.47 -3.84 26.28
N LYS A 67 39.69 -4.91 25.50
CA LYS A 67 38.80 -5.30 24.39
C LYS A 67 37.38 -5.40 24.94
N ARG A 68 36.46 -4.56 24.46
CA ARG A 68 35.02 -4.70 24.70
C ARG A 68 34.66 -6.16 24.41
N LYS A 69 34.15 -6.89 25.41
CA LYS A 69 33.65 -8.25 25.23
C LYS A 69 32.56 -8.19 24.16
N LYS A 70 32.83 -8.72 22.97
CA LYS A 70 31.82 -8.90 21.92
C LYS A 70 30.70 -9.71 22.56
N THR A 71 29.50 -9.15 22.62
CA THR A 71 28.31 -9.90 23.00
C THR A 71 28.26 -11.17 22.13
N PRO A 72 27.94 -12.35 22.70
CA PRO A 72 27.83 -13.57 21.91
C PRO A 72 26.76 -13.34 20.86
N ARG A 73 27.19 -13.17 19.61
CA ARG A 73 26.31 -13.17 18.46
C ARG A 73 25.87 -14.62 18.31
N ASP A 74 24.57 -14.86 18.23
CA ASP A 74 24.06 -16.20 18.00
C ASP A 74 24.76 -16.79 16.77
N ALA A 75 25.41 -17.94 16.94
CA ALA A 75 26.13 -18.60 15.86
C ALA A 75 25.19 -19.08 14.74
N THR A 76 23.89 -19.20 15.05
CA THR A 76 22.83 -19.63 14.12
C THR A 76 22.12 -18.46 13.43
N ALA A 77 22.40 -17.22 13.82
CA ALA A 77 21.81 -16.05 13.18
C ALA A 77 22.42 -15.81 11.78
N PRO A 78 21.59 -15.49 10.77
CA PRO A 78 22.06 -15.07 9.46
C PRO A 78 23.05 -13.90 9.54
N LYS A 79 24.07 -13.91 8.68
CA LYS A 79 25.07 -12.83 8.63
C LYS A 79 24.46 -11.58 8.01
N GLN A 80 24.67 -10.43 8.65
CA GLN A 80 24.16 -9.16 8.13
C GLN A 80 24.69 -8.87 6.72
N PRO A 81 23.85 -8.27 5.86
CA PRO A 81 24.25 -8.00 4.51
C PRO A 81 25.27 -6.85 4.48
N LEU A 82 26.17 -6.91 3.50
CA LEU A 82 27.16 -5.85 3.29
C LEU A 82 26.59 -4.80 2.31
N SER A 83 26.89 -3.53 2.54
CA SER A 83 26.61 -2.47 1.57
C SER A 83 27.49 -2.62 0.33
N GLY A 84 27.03 -2.14 -0.83
CA GLY A 84 27.76 -2.23 -2.10
C GLY A 84 29.18 -1.66 -2.03
N TYR A 85 29.37 -0.58 -1.29
CA TYR A 85 30.70 -0.03 -1.03
C TYR A 85 31.62 -1.01 -0.27
N PHE A 86 31.08 -1.72 0.73
CA PHE A 86 31.85 -2.72 1.48
C PHE A 86 32.12 -3.99 0.67
N LEU A 87 31.22 -4.36 -0.25
CA LEU A 87 31.46 -5.44 -1.21
C LEU A 87 32.63 -5.09 -2.13
N PHE A 88 32.63 -3.87 -2.70
CA PHE A 88 33.74 -3.35 -3.49
C PHE A 88 35.06 -3.32 -2.71
N LEU A 89 35.04 -2.79 -1.48
CA LEU A 89 36.21 -2.77 -0.61
C LEU A 89 36.75 -4.18 -0.36
N ASN A 90 35.89 -5.17 -0.13
CA ASN A 90 36.33 -6.54 0.13
C ASN A 90 36.97 -7.19 -1.11
N ASP A 91 36.38 -7.03 -2.30
CA ASP A 91 36.94 -7.58 -3.55
C ASP A 91 38.30 -6.95 -3.91
N ARG A 92 38.40 -5.62 -3.76
CA ARG A 92 39.61 -4.88 -4.17
C ARG A 92 40.70 -4.86 -3.13
N ARG A 93 40.39 -4.98 -1.84
CA ARG A 93 41.38 -4.92 -0.75
C ARG A 93 42.43 -6.01 -0.84
N GLU A 94 42.09 -7.21 -1.28
CA GLU A 94 43.06 -8.29 -1.44
C GLU A 94 44.03 -8.00 -2.60
N LYS A 95 43.50 -7.54 -3.74
CA LYS A 95 44.29 -7.13 -4.91
C LYS A 95 45.26 -5.99 -4.58
N VAL A 96 44.75 -4.91 -3.98
CA VAL A 96 45.58 -3.74 -3.61
C VAL A 96 46.63 -4.09 -2.55
N ARG A 97 46.33 -5.02 -1.62
CA ARG A 97 47.30 -5.50 -0.62
C ARG A 97 48.42 -6.32 -1.26
N SER A 98 48.11 -7.15 -2.25
CA SER A 98 49.12 -7.94 -2.96
C SER A 98 50.01 -7.06 -3.85
N GLU A 99 49.44 -6.03 -4.46
CA GLU A 99 50.18 -5.06 -5.27
C GLU A 99 51.02 -4.10 -4.42
N ASN A 100 50.53 -3.79 -3.20
CA ASN A 100 51.18 -2.84 -2.28
C ASN A 100 51.37 -3.46 -0.89
N PRO A 101 52.25 -4.46 -0.75
CA PRO A 101 52.47 -5.15 0.52
C PRO A 101 53.13 -4.27 1.60
N SER A 102 53.71 -3.14 1.20
CA SER A 102 54.33 -2.15 2.10
C SER A 102 53.33 -1.16 2.71
N LEU A 103 52.11 -1.04 2.16
CA LEU A 103 51.11 -0.09 2.63
C LEU A 103 50.33 -0.64 3.83
N THR A 104 50.03 0.25 4.77
CA THR A 104 49.21 -0.10 5.94
C THR A 104 47.74 -0.26 5.55
N PHE A 105 46.98 -1.03 6.35
CA PHE A 105 45.54 -1.23 6.14
C PHE A 105 44.75 0.08 5.99
N THR A 106 45.14 1.10 6.75
CA THR A 106 44.52 2.43 6.72
C THR A 106 44.75 3.12 5.38
N GLU A 107 45.96 3.03 4.84
CA GLU A 107 46.32 3.63 3.54
C GLU A 107 45.62 2.91 2.39
N ILE A 108 45.57 1.57 2.42
CA ILE A 108 44.82 0.76 1.45
C ILE A 108 43.34 1.15 1.46
N THR A 109 42.74 1.32 2.64
CA THR A 109 41.32 1.70 2.75
C THR A 109 41.06 3.11 2.19
N LYS A 110 41.98 4.07 2.40
CA LYS A 110 41.88 5.42 1.83
C LYS A 110 41.99 5.42 0.30
N LEU A 111 42.89 4.60 -0.24
CA LEU A 111 43.06 4.44 -1.68
C LEU A 111 41.78 3.88 -2.32
N LEU A 112 41.22 2.81 -1.74
CA LEU A 112 39.97 2.21 -2.21
C LEU A 112 38.77 3.13 -2.08
N ALA A 113 38.70 3.94 -1.01
CA ALA A 113 37.65 4.96 -0.88
C ALA A 113 37.70 5.98 -2.02
N SER A 114 38.91 6.39 -2.42
CA SER A 114 39.12 7.29 -3.55
C SER A 114 38.79 6.62 -4.89
N GLU A 115 39.08 5.33 -5.04
CA GLU A 115 38.75 4.53 -6.23
C GLU A 115 37.24 4.37 -6.40
N TRP A 116 36.51 4.09 -5.32
CA TRP A 116 35.05 3.99 -5.33
C TRP A 116 34.36 5.30 -5.76
N SER A 117 34.87 6.45 -5.31
CA SER A 117 34.33 7.75 -5.71
C SER A 117 34.58 8.07 -7.18
N LYS A 118 35.63 7.49 -7.78
CA LYS A 118 35.98 7.67 -9.21
C LYS A 118 35.42 6.56 -10.11
N LEU A 119 34.73 5.58 -9.55
CA LEU A 119 34.24 4.43 -10.27
C LEU A 119 33.08 4.84 -11.21
N PRO A 120 33.02 4.35 -12.46
CA PRO A 120 31.89 4.59 -13.35
C PRO A 120 30.56 4.12 -12.74
N GLY A 121 29.48 4.83 -13.09
CA GLY A 121 28.13 4.52 -12.59
C GLY A 121 27.74 3.07 -12.80
N ASP A 122 28.00 2.51 -13.98
CA ASP A 122 27.64 1.12 -14.32
C ASP A 122 28.32 0.09 -13.41
N GLN A 123 29.61 0.27 -13.14
CA GLN A 123 30.36 -0.63 -12.25
C GLN A 123 29.92 -0.44 -10.80
N LYS A 124 29.63 0.80 -10.38
CA LYS A 124 29.10 1.10 -9.05
C LYS A 124 27.72 0.45 -8.86
N GLN A 125 26.88 0.51 -9.88
CA GLN A 125 25.53 -0.05 -9.88
C GLN A 125 25.57 -1.57 -9.69
N GLN A 126 26.49 -2.28 -10.36
CA GLN A 126 26.66 -3.72 -10.17
C GLN A 126 26.89 -4.10 -8.69
N TYR A 127 27.67 -3.32 -7.94
CA TYR A 127 27.88 -3.56 -6.51
C TYR A 127 26.68 -3.17 -5.65
N LEU A 128 25.90 -2.16 -6.06
CA LEU A 128 24.66 -1.78 -5.39
C LEU A 128 23.58 -2.85 -5.57
N ASP A 129 23.41 -3.36 -6.80
CA ASP A 129 22.48 -4.43 -7.13
C ASP A 129 22.84 -5.73 -6.38
N ALA A 130 24.14 -6.07 -6.33
CA ALA A 130 24.63 -7.21 -5.56
C ALA A 130 24.33 -7.05 -4.06
N ALA A 131 24.46 -5.83 -3.51
CA ALA A 131 24.13 -5.55 -2.11
C ALA A 131 22.63 -5.61 -1.84
N GLU A 132 21.80 -5.20 -2.80
CA GLU A 132 20.35 -5.31 -2.70
C GLU A 132 19.90 -6.78 -2.69
N GLN A 133 20.46 -7.61 -3.58
CA GLN A 133 20.21 -9.05 -3.58
C GLN A 133 20.69 -9.72 -2.28
N ASP A 134 21.83 -9.30 -1.73
CA ASP A 134 22.36 -9.77 -0.45
C ASP A 134 21.41 -9.42 0.73
N LYS A 135 20.84 -8.21 0.69
CA LYS A 135 19.84 -7.73 1.65
C LYS A 135 18.55 -8.53 1.57
N GLU A 136 18.06 -8.84 0.36
CA GLU A 136 16.88 -9.68 0.17
C GLU A 136 17.09 -11.10 0.71
N ARG A 137 18.24 -11.71 0.40
CA ARG A 137 18.62 -13.02 0.95
C ARG A 137 18.61 -12.98 2.49
N TYR A 138 19.27 -11.99 3.08
CA TYR A 138 19.30 -11.83 4.53
C TYR A 138 17.90 -11.67 5.13
N ASN A 139 17.04 -10.85 4.53
CA ASN A 139 15.69 -10.63 5.04
C ASN A 139 14.87 -11.93 5.05
N ARG A 140 15.00 -12.74 4.00
CA ARG A 140 14.34 -14.06 3.92
C ARG A 140 14.89 -15.02 4.97
N GLU A 141 16.20 -15.17 5.06
CA GLU A 141 16.87 -16.03 6.05
C GLU A 141 16.56 -15.59 7.49
N PHE A 142 16.54 -14.28 7.75
CA PHE A 142 16.26 -13.70 9.06
C PHE A 142 14.80 -13.89 9.47
N SER A 143 13.86 -13.81 8.52
CA SER A 143 12.45 -14.09 8.76
C SER A 143 12.23 -15.56 9.15
N ASN A 144 12.91 -16.49 8.45
CA ASN A 144 12.88 -17.90 8.82
C ASN A 144 13.56 -18.15 10.18
N TYR A 145 14.70 -17.51 10.42
CA TYR A 145 15.43 -17.60 11.68
C TYR A 145 14.58 -17.16 12.89
N LYS A 146 13.79 -16.08 12.75
CA LYS A 146 12.87 -15.61 13.79
C LYS A 146 11.82 -16.65 14.22
N GLN A 147 11.49 -17.59 13.34
CA GLN A 147 10.52 -18.65 13.60
C GLN A 147 11.16 -19.89 14.25
N THR A 148 12.49 -19.94 14.38
CA THR A 148 13.19 -21.08 14.99
C THR A 148 13.19 -21.02 16.51
N GLU A 149 13.19 -22.20 17.15
CA GLU A 149 13.36 -22.35 18.60
C GLU A 149 14.69 -21.76 19.10
N ALA A 150 15.74 -21.77 18.26
CA ALA A 150 17.02 -21.12 18.57
C ALA A 150 16.87 -19.61 18.82
N TYR A 151 16.10 -18.91 17.98
CA TYR A 151 15.83 -17.48 18.17
C TYR A 151 15.03 -17.20 19.45
N ARG A 152 14.07 -18.06 19.79
CA ARG A 152 13.26 -17.94 21.01
C ARG A 152 14.12 -18.10 22.26
N LEU A 153 14.94 -19.16 22.33
CA LEU A 153 15.88 -19.38 23.43
C LEU A 153 16.91 -18.27 23.55
N PHE A 154 17.43 -17.77 22.42
CA PHE A 154 18.38 -16.66 22.44
C PHE A 154 17.75 -15.39 23.03
N ASN A 155 16.52 -15.06 22.64
CA ASN A 155 15.84 -13.87 23.12
C ASN A 155 15.46 -13.98 24.61
N GLU A 156 15.06 -15.16 25.07
CA GLU A 156 14.80 -15.47 26.49
C GLU A 156 16.08 -15.34 27.33
N LYS A 157 17.19 -15.91 26.88
CA LYS A 157 18.49 -15.79 27.56
C LYS A 157 19.01 -14.35 27.64
N GLN A 158 18.69 -13.51 26.65
CA GLN A 158 19.03 -12.08 26.68
C GLN A 158 18.13 -11.30 27.64
N SER A 159 16.85 -11.65 27.77
CA SER A 159 15.92 -11.00 28.70
C SER A 159 16.21 -11.38 30.16
N GLU A 160 16.59 -12.63 30.43
CA GLU A 160 17.04 -13.10 31.75
C GLU A 160 18.26 -12.32 32.25
N ARG A 161 19.29 -12.17 31.40
CA ARG A 161 20.49 -11.38 31.73
C ARG A 161 20.19 -9.91 32.01
N GLN A 162 19.19 -9.33 31.34
CA GLN A 162 18.76 -7.96 31.61
C GLN A 162 18.00 -7.86 32.93
N ASN A 163 17.17 -8.86 33.25
CA ASN A 163 16.42 -8.92 34.50
C ASN A 163 17.33 -9.18 35.72
N GLU A 164 18.36 -10.00 35.58
CA GLU A 164 19.39 -10.23 36.60
C GLU A 164 20.16 -8.94 36.92
N ASN A 165 20.64 -8.23 35.88
CA ASN A 165 21.29 -6.92 36.07
C ASN A 165 20.36 -5.86 36.71
N LYS A 166 19.04 -5.99 36.55
CA LYS A 166 18.05 -5.08 37.14
C LYS A 166 17.73 -5.45 38.60
N LYS A 167 17.76 -6.74 38.96
CA LYS A 167 17.64 -7.21 40.34
C LYS A 167 18.86 -6.85 41.19
N GLU A 168 20.07 -6.94 40.64
CA GLU A 168 21.30 -6.54 41.37
C GLU A 168 21.34 -5.05 41.71
N ARG A 169 20.72 -4.19 40.88
CA ARG A 169 20.64 -2.74 41.15
C ARG A 169 19.61 -2.34 42.21
N ASN A 170 18.63 -3.18 42.51
CA ASN A 170 17.56 -2.89 43.47
C ASN A 170 17.82 -3.46 44.88
N GLY A 171 18.94 -4.14 45.11
CA GLY A 171 19.23 -4.85 46.35
C GLY A 171 20.22 -4.19 47.32
N THR A 172 20.69 -2.96 47.05
CA THR A 172 21.62 -2.27 47.96
C THR A 172 20.94 -1.07 48.61
N ASP A 173 20.22 -1.34 49.70
CA ASP A 173 19.69 -0.32 50.60
C ASP A 173 20.85 0.11 51.52
N ILE A 174 21.42 1.29 51.26
CA ILE A 174 22.42 1.90 52.15
C ILE A 174 21.77 3.12 52.77
N ASN A 175 21.41 2.96 54.03
CA ASN A 175 21.08 4.01 54.98
C ASN A 175 22.22 5.03 55.01
N VAL A 176 21.97 6.28 54.59
CA VAL A 176 22.92 7.39 54.76
C VAL A 176 22.32 8.37 55.74
N GLU A 177 22.71 8.18 57.00
CA GLU A 177 22.65 9.21 58.04
C GLU A 177 23.34 10.48 57.54
N GLN A 178 22.64 11.60 57.72
CA GLN A 178 23.20 12.93 57.61
C GLN A 178 24.22 13.13 58.73
N ASN A 179 25.49 13.27 58.36
CA ASN A 179 26.47 13.95 59.19
C ASN A 179 27.29 14.92 58.35
N GLN A 180 27.41 16.12 58.90
CA GLN A 180 28.01 17.32 58.34
C GLN A 180 29.54 17.23 58.22
N ASP A 181 30.04 18.11 57.36
CA ASP A 181 31.42 18.61 57.25
C ASP A 181 32.50 17.65 56.75
N LYS A 182 33.03 17.93 55.56
CA LYS A 182 34.31 18.64 55.40
C LYS A 182 34.70 18.77 53.92
N ASP A 183 35.23 19.94 53.60
CA ASP A 183 35.89 20.29 52.36
C ASP A 183 36.75 19.15 51.81
N ASN A 184 36.43 18.65 50.61
CA ASN A 184 37.37 17.90 49.80
C ASN A 184 37.11 18.21 48.31
N ASP A 185 37.85 19.22 47.90
CA ASP A 185 38.17 19.62 46.54
C ASP A 185 38.83 18.44 45.79
N PHE A 186 38.03 17.48 45.29
CA PHE A 186 38.52 16.42 44.39
C PHE A 186 37.39 15.73 43.59
N THR A 187 36.94 16.33 42.49
CA THR A 187 36.25 15.59 41.41
C THR A 187 36.83 15.96 40.04
N GLY A 188 38.16 15.84 39.90
CA GLY A 188 38.87 15.92 38.63
C GLY A 188 38.68 14.70 37.71
N PHE A 189 37.44 14.19 37.58
CA PHE A 189 37.08 13.09 36.69
C PHE A 189 35.65 13.24 36.16
N ASP A 190 35.29 14.44 35.69
CA ASP A 190 34.13 14.58 34.82
C ASP A 190 34.53 14.04 33.44
N ILE A 191 34.16 12.78 33.16
CA ILE A 191 34.37 12.17 31.85
C ILE A 191 33.37 12.85 30.90
N PRO A 192 33.80 13.59 29.85
CA PRO A 192 32.91 14.42 29.04
C PRO A 192 31.76 13.70 28.32
N ILE A 193 31.82 12.36 28.25
CA ILE A 193 30.77 11.52 27.65
C ILE A 193 29.68 11.07 28.63
N PHE A 194 29.77 11.47 29.91
CA PHE A 194 28.78 11.14 30.95
C PHE A 194 28.33 12.36 31.73
N THR A 195 28.44 13.55 31.12
CA THR A 195 27.81 14.75 31.66
C THR A 195 26.30 14.52 31.76
N GLU A 196 25.67 15.14 32.76
CA GLU A 196 24.23 15.07 32.99
C GLU A 196 23.43 15.41 31.72
N GLU A 197 23.89 16.43 30.98
CA GLU A 197 23.31 16.87 29.71
C GLU A 197 23.36 15.79 28.61
N PHE A 198 24.45 15.02 28.50
CA PHE A 198 24.57 13.93 27.52
C PHE A 198 23.62 12.77 27.84
N LEU A 199 23.48 12.43 29.13
CA LEU A 199 22.58 11.36 29.59
C LEU A 199 21.12 11.73 29.36
N ASP A 200 20.74 12.98 29.64
CA ASP A 200 19.38 13.47 29.39
C ASP A 200 19.06 13.54 27.90
N HIS A 201 20.00 13.98 27.06
CA HIS A 201 19.84 13.92 25.60
C HIS A 201 19.64 12.48 25.11
N ASN A 202 20.45 11.53 25.58
CA ASN A 202 20.30 10.12 25.20
C ASN A 202 18.93 9.55 25.64
N LYS A 203 18.48 9.90 26.85
CA LYS A 203 17.18 9.51 27.39
C LYS A 203 16.03 10.12 26.59
N ALA A 204 16.15 11.38 26.15
CA ALA A 204 15.17 12.05 25.30
C ALA A 204 15.09 11.37 23.92
N CYS A 205 16.23 11.10 23.28
CA CYS A 205 16.28 10.36 22.02
C CYS A 205 15.71 8.94 22.15
N GLU A 206 15.96 8.25 23.27
CA GLU A 206 15.38 6.93 23.50
C GLU A 206 13.86 7.00 23.69
N ALA A 207 13.37 8.01 24.40
CA ALA A 207 11.93 8.26 24.58
C ALA A 207 11.25 8.57 23.24
N GLU A 208 11.84 9.44 22.43
CA GLU A 208 11.36 9.75 21.07
C GLU A 208 11.34 8.50 20.19
N LEU A 209 12.41 7.70 20.20
CA LEU A 209 12.47 6.46 19.43
C LEU A 209 11.39 5.46 19.86
N ARG A 210 11.08 5.38 21.16
CA ARG A 210 9.96 4.56 21.66
C ARG A 210 8.61 5.10 21.19
N GLN A 211 8.42 6.42 21.20
CA GLN A 211 7.19 7.04 20.69
C GLN A 211 7.02 6.78 19.19
N LEU A 212 8.09 6.96 18.40
CA LEU A 212 8.07 6.68 16.96
C LEU A 212 7.72 5.22 16.68
N ARG A 213 8.35 4.27 17.38
CA ARG A 213 8.02 2.83 17.25
C ARG A 213 6.56 2.54 17.59
N LYS A 214 6.02 3.18 18.64
CA LYS A 214 4.61 3.05 19.00
C LYS A 214 3.71 3.61 17.90
N ALA A 215 3.99 4.82 17.41
CA ALA A 215 3.24 5.44 16.33
C ALA A 215 3.26 4.60 15.05
N THR A 216 4.42 4.04 14.67
CA THR A 216 4.52 3.12 13.53
C THR A 216 3.63 1.90 13.72
N SER A 217 3.66 1.25 14.90
CA SER A 217 2.79 0.11 15.20
C SER A 217 1.30 0.49 15.15
N ASP A 218 0.94 1.69 15.62
CA ASP A 218 -0.44 2.17 15.60
C ASP A 218 -0.90 2.44 14.16
N TYR A 219 -0.06 3.04 13.32
CA TYR A 219 -0.35 3.24 11.89
C TYR A 219 -0.46 1.93 11.13
N GLU A 220 0.40 0.95 11.41
CA GLU A 220 0.30 -0.39 10.83
C GLU A 220 -1.05 -1.05 11.17
N SER A 221 -1.49 -0.93 12.42
CA SER A 221 -2.80 -1.43 12.85
C SER A 221 -3.96 -0.72 12.14
N GLN A 222 -3.90 0.62 12.01
CA GLN A 222 -4.90 1.40 11.28
C GLN A 222 -4.96 1.01 9.81
N ASN A 223 -3.81 0.87 9.16
CA ASN A 223 -3.74 0.44 7.76
C ASN A 223 -4.32 -0.97 7.57
N ALA A 224 -4.10 -1.89 8.52
CA ALA A 224 -4.72 -3.21 8.49
C ALA A 224 -6.25 -3.16 8.64
N VAL A 225 -6.79 -2.23 9.42
CA VAL A 225 -8.24 -1.99 9.52
C VAL A 225 -8.80 -1.43 8.19
N LEU A 226 -8.13 -0.43 7.62
CA LEU A 226 -8.52 0.17 6.35
C LEU A 226 -8.51 -0.86 5.22
N GLN A 227 -7.48 -1.70 5.15
CA GLN A 227 -7.40 -2.78 4.16
C GLN A 227 -8.58 -3.74 4.28
N ARG A 228 -8.96 -4.15 5.50
CA ARG A 228 -10.15 -4.99 5.71
C ARG A 228 -11.44 -4.30 5.26
N HIS A 229 -11.56 -2.99 5.46
CA HIS A 229 -12.73 -2.25 4.99
C HIS A 229 -12.79 -2.20 3.46
N VAL A 230 -11.65 -1.94 2.81
CA VAL A 230 -11.51 -1.99 1.35
C VAL A 230 -11.91 -3.36 0.81
N ASP A 231 -11.40 -4.45 1.40
CA ASP A 231 -11.74 -5.82 0.99
C ASP A 231 -13.25 -6.11 1.17
N SER A 232 -13.84 -5.63 2.27
CA SER A 232 -15.29 -5.75 2.52
C SER A 232 -16.13 -5.02 1.47
N LEU A 233 -15.72 -3.79 1.10
CA LEU A 233 -16.40 -3.00 0.07
C LEU A 233 -16.29 -3.68 -1.30
N HIS A 234 -15.11 -4.17 -1.68
CA HIS A 234 -14.95 -4.94 -2.91
C HIS A 234 -15.87 -6.17 -2.94
N ALA A 235 -15.95 -6.91 -1.84
CA ALA A 235 -16.85 -8.06 -1.73
C ALA A 235 -18.33 -7.67 -1.79
N ALA A 236 -18.71 -6.48 -1.32
CA ALA A 236 -20.07 -5.95 -1.46
C ALA A 236 -20.38 -5.55 -2.91
N VAL A 237 -19.47 -4.86 -3.58
CA VAL A 237 -19.59 -4.49 -5.00
C VAL A 237 -19.76 -5.73 -5.87
N ASN A 238 -18.89 -6.72 -5.73
CA ASN A 238 -18.97 -7.97 -6.50
C ASN A 238 -20.30 -8.70 -6.31
N ARG A 239 -20.85 -8.68 -5.08
CA ARG A 239 -22.17 -9.27 -4.79
C ARG A 239 -23.29 -8.50 -5.49
N LEU A 240 -23.29 -7.18 -5.41
CA LEU A 240 -24.30 -6.33 -6.05
C LEU A 240 -24.24 -6.43 -7.58
N GLU A 241 -23.04 -6.50 -8.16
CA GLU A 241 -22.85 -6.72 -9.60
C GLU A 241 -23.40 -8.08 -10.03
N SER A 242 -23.13 -9.14 -9.27
CA SER A 242 -23.68 -10.47 -9.52
C SER A 242 -25.20 -10.47 -9.45
N GLU A 243 -25.78 -9.82 -8.43
CA GLU A 243 -27.24 -9.72 -8.28
C GLU A 243 -27.87 -8.91 -9.42
N THR A 244 -27.26 -7.79 -9.80
CA THR A 244 -27.71 -6.96 -10.92
C THR A 244 -27.67 -7.73 -12.25
N ASN A 245 -26.61 -8.50 -12.49
CA ASN A 245 -26.50 -9.35 -13.68
C ASN A 245 -27.54 -10.47 -13.68
N GLN A 246 -27.82 -11.07 -12.52
CA GLN A 246 -28.86 -12.09 -12.38
C GLN A 246 -30.24 -11.50 -12.67
N GLN A 247 -30.55 -10.33 -12.10
CA GLN A 247 -31.81 -9.63 -12.33
C GLN A 247 -31.96 -9.21 -13.81
N ARG A 248 -30.89 -8.74 -14.45
CA ARG A 248 -30.88 -8.42 -15.89
C ARG A 248 -31.19 -9.65 -16.72
N THR A 249 -30.56 -10.79 -16.41
CA THR A 249 -30.79 -12.05 -17.12
C THR A 249 -32.22 -12.53 -16.97
N ASN A 250 -32.77 -12.45 -15.76
CA ASN A 250 -34.17 -12.80 -15.49
C ASN A 250 -35.14 -11.89 -16.26
N ASN A 251 -34.93 -10.58 -16.22
CA ASN A 251 -35.74 -9.62 -16.99
C ASN A 251 -35.66 -9.87 -18.49
N GLN A 252 -34.48 -10.19 -19.03
CA GLN A 252 -34.33 -10.57 -20.44
C GLN A 252 -35.11 -11.85 -20.77
N ALA A 253 -35.13 -12.85 -19.88
CA ALA A 253 -35.92 -14.07 -20.08
C ALA A 253 -37.42 -13.78 -20.07
N LEU A 254 -37.89 -12.96 -19.13
CA LEU A 254 -39.29 -12.51 -19.08
C LEU A 254 -39.66 -11.71 -20.34
N GLN A 255 -38.78 -10.83 -20.80
CA GLN A 255 -39.01 -10.07 -22.03
C GLN A 255 -39.14 -10.99 -23.25
N ARG A 256 -38.27 -12.02 -23.38
CA ARG A 256 -38.38 -13.01 -24.46
C ARG A 256 -39.72 -13.76 -24.41
N ASN A 257 -40.18 -14.15 -23.22
CA ASN A 257 -41.48 -14.80 -23.05
C ASN A 257 -42.63 -13.86 -23.45
N LEU A 258 -42.55 -12.59 -23.04
CA LEU A 258 -43.52 -11.55 -23.36
C LEU A 258 -43.56 -11.31 -24.88
N ASP A 259 -42.41 -11.17 -25.53
CA ASP A 259 -42.29 -10.98 -26.99
C ASP A 259 -42.85 -12.19 -27.76
N SER A 260 -42.58 -13.41 -27.27
CA SER A 260 -43.15 -14.64 -27.84
C SER A 260 -44.68 -14.63 -27.77
N LEU A 261 -45.25 -14.30 -26.59
CA LEU A 261 -46.69 -14.20 -26.42
C LEU A 261 -47.30 -13.12 -27.31
N ARG A 262 -46.68 -11.93 -27.38
CA ARG A 262 -47.11 -10.84 -28.27
C ARG A 262 -47.11 -11.27 -29.73
N SER A 263 -46.08 -11.98 -30.17
CA SER A 263 -46.00 -12.47 -31.55
C SER A 263 -47.10 -13.48 -31.86
N GLN A 264 -47.39 -14.40 -30.94
CA GLN A 264 -48.47 -15.37 -31.10
C GLN A 264 -49.85 -14.68 -31.14
N LEU A 265 -50.09 -13.74 -30.22
CA LEU A 265 -51.32 -12.96 -30.17
C LEU A 265 -51.50 -12.11 -31.45
N ALA A 266 -50.45 -11.41 -31.89
CA ALA A 266 -50.50 -10.64 -33.14
C ALA A 266 -50.85 -11.54 -34.33
N GLY A 267 -50.21 -12.70 -34.44
CA GLY A 267 -50.50 -13.66 -35.52
C GLY A 267 -51.95 -14.17 -35.52
N CYS A 268 -52.49 -14.52 -34.35
CA CYS A 268 -53.85 -15.06 -34.24
C CYS A 268 -54.94 -14.03 -34.51
N PHE A 269 -54.68 -12.75 -34.19
CA PHE A 269 -55.65 -11.66 -34.31
C PHE A 269 -55.39 -10.73 -35.51
N ALA A 270 -54.37 -10.98 -36.33
CA ALA A 270 -54.02 -10.17 -37.50
C ALA A 270 -55.16 -10.03 -38.52
N THR A 271 -56.04 -11.04 -38.64
CA THR A 271 -57.15 -11.05 -39.60
C THR A 271 -58.48 -10.60 -39.00
N ILE A 272 -58.49 -10.11 -37.77
CA ILE A 272 -59.70 -9.70 -37.05
C ILE A 272 -59.68 -8.17 -36.92
N PRO A 273 -60.30 -7.43 -37.84
CA PRO A 273 -60.40 -5.98 -37.71
C PRO A 273 -61.42 -5.61 -36.62
N LEU A 274 -61.10 -4.58 -35.81
CA LEU A 274 -62.03 -4.05 -34.83
C LEU A 274 -62.85 -2.90 -35.41
N PRO A 275 -64.13 -2.72 -35.00
CA PRO A 275 -64.92 -1.57 -35.40
C PRO A 275 -64.20 -0.23 -35.13
N GLY A 276 -64.04 0.59 -36.17
CA GLY A 276 -63.35 1.88 -36.09
C GLY A 276 -61.85 1.85 -36.35
N THR A 277 -61.21 0.67 -36.33
CA THR A 277 -59.80 0.48 -36.72
C THR A 277 -59.76 -0.61 -37.77
N HIS A 278 -59.58 -0.23 -39.03
CA HIS A 278 -59.67 -1.11 -40.20
C HIS A 278 -58.57 -2.20 -40.24
N ASP A 279 -57.63 -2.16 -39.31
CA ASP A 279 -56.48 -3.06 -39.22
C ASP A 279 -56.64 -4.05 -38.06
N GLY A 280 -56.15 -5.28 -38.27
CA GLY A 280 -56.06 -6.30 -37.22
C GLY A 280 -54.86 -6.10 -36.28
N ALA A 281 -54.66 -7.06 -35.37
CA ALA A 281 -53.58 -6.99 -34.39
C ALA A 281 -52.19 -7.08 -35.04
N THR A 282 -51.27 -6.23 -34.59
CA THR A 282 -49.86 -6.20 -35.00
C THR A 282 -48.99 -6.02 -33.75
N LEU A 283 -47.69 -6.36 -33.83
CA LEU A 283 -46.76 -6.20 -32.69
C LEU A 283 -46.71 -4.77 -32.13
N GLN A 284 -46.92 -3.76 -32.98
CA GLN A 284 -46.85 -2.35 -32.63
C GLN A 284 -48.13 -1.83 -31.98
N ASN A 285 -49.29 -2.41 -32.30
CA ASN A 285 -50.59 -1.95 -31.82
C ASN A 285 -51.22 -2.87 -30.78
N ILE A 286 -50.59 -3.99 -30.43
CA ILE A 286 -51.24 -5.10 -29.71
C ILE A 286 -51.85 -4.69 -28.37
N ASP A 287 -51.17 -3.84 -27.59
CA ASP A 287 -51.69 -3.40 -26.28
C ASP A 287 -52.97 -2.57 -26.45
N ASN A 288 -52.94 -1.57 -27.34
CA ASN A 288 -54.10 -0.75 -27.68
C ASN A 288 -55.22 -1.57 -28.35
N TYR A 289 -54.86 -2.56 -29.17
CA TYR A 289 -55.80 -3.45 -29.83
C TYR A 289 -56.58 -4.29 -28.79
N PHE A 290 -55.88 -4.88 -27.82
CA PHE A 290 -56.51 -5.69 -26.77
C PHE A 290 -57.30 -4.84 -25.77
N GLU A 291 -56.85 -3.64 -25.42
CA GLU A 291 -57.62 -2.70 -24.59
C GLU A 291 -58.95 -2.32 -25.26
N ARG A 292 -58.93 -2.05 -26.57
CA ARG A 292 -60.14 -1.79 -27.36
C ARG A 292 -61.02 -3.02 -27.48
N LEU A 293 -60.42 -4.18 -27.75
CA LEU A 293 -61.14 -5.45 -27.84
C LEU A 293 -61.85 -5.76 -26.51
N GLU A 294 -61.20 -5.57 -25.37
CA GLU A 294 -61.79 -5.74 -24.05
C GLU A 294 -62.97 -4.80 -23.82
N SER A 295 -62.80 -3.51 -24.12
CA SER A 295 -63.87 -2.51 -24.03
C SER A 295 -65.09 -2.90 -24.88
N LEU A 296 -64.85 -3.36 -26.11
CA LEU A 296 -65.89 -3.80 -27.03
C LEU A 296 -66.60 -5.08 -26.55
N LEU A 297 -65.85 -6.06 -26.02
CA LEU A 297 -66.40 -7.32 -25.51
C LEU A 297 -67.28 -7.12 -24.26
N ASN A 298 -66.92 -6.14 -23.42
CA ASN A 298 -67.69 -5.71 -22.26
C ASN A 298 -68.95 -4.90 -22.64
N GLY A 299 -69.03 -4.38 -23.88
CA GLY A 299 -70.18 -3.71 -24.45
C GLY A 299 -71.10 -4.60 -25.29
N ASN A 300 -71.98 -3.97 -26.07
CA ASN A 300 -72.88 -4.65 -27.00
C ASN A 300 -72.19 -4.90 -28.35
N VAL A 301 -71.41 -5.97 -28.42
CA VAL A 301 -70.66 -6.38 -29.61
C VAL A 301 -71.41 -7.40 -30.47
N GLU A 302 -71.24 -7.27 -31.78
CA GLU A 302 -71.62 -8.23 -32.82
C GLU A 302 -71.26 -9.69 -32.47
N GLN A 303 -72.23 -10.60 -32.57
CA GLN A 303 -72.03 -12.02 -32.27
C GLN A 303 -70.97 -12.67 -33.18
N SER A 304 -70.84 -12.16 -34.41
CA SER A 304 -69.81 -12.56 -35.38
C SER A 304 -68.38 -12.31 -34.86
N LEU A 305 -68.13 -11.14 -34.27
CA LEU A 305 -66.85 -10.79 -33.65
C LEU A 305 -66.56 -11.67 -32.43
N ARG A 306 -67.55 -11.94 -31.56
CA ARG A 306 -67.38 -12.86 -30.41
C ARG A 306 -66.96 -14.26 -30.86
N ASN A 307 -67.55 -14.76 -31.93
CA ASN A 307 -67.22 -16.08 -32.49
C ASN A 307 -65.83 -16.09 -33.14
N ALA A 308 -65.42 -15.01 -33.81
CA ALA A 308 -64.09 -14.87 -34.39
C ALA A 308 -63.00 -14.84 -33.30
N VAL A 309 -63.22 -14.08 -32.23
CA VAL A 309 -62.32 -14.02 -31.06
C VAL A 309 -62.21 -15.39 -30.39
N ARG A 310 -63.33 -16.09 -30.15
CA ARG A 310 -63.31 -17.44 -29.58
C ARG A 310 -62.48 -18.41 -30.42
N ASN A 311 -62.63 -18.38 -31.75
CA ASN A 311 -61.82 -19.20 -32.66
C ASN A 311 -60.32 -18.81 -32.64
N ALA A 312 -60.00 -17.52 -32.53
CA ALA A 312 -58.60 -17.07 -32.40
C ALA A 312 -57.97 -17.55 -31.08
N VAL A 313 -58.71 -17.47 -29.97
CA VAL A 313 -58.26 -17.95 -28.66
C VAL A 313 -58.04 -19.47 -28.64
N SER A 314 -58.93 -20.25 -29.25
CA SER A 314 -58.74 -21.70 -29.36
C SER A 314 -57.47 -22.07 -30.12
N ARG A 315 -56.98 -21.22 -31.03
CA ARG A 315 -55.71 -21.46 -31.76
C ARG A 315 -54.47 -21.14 -30.93
N LEU A 316 -54.58 -20.28 -29.92
CA LEU A 316 -53.47 -19.98 -29.01
C LEU A 316 -53.16 -21.16 -28.08
N GLU A 317 -54.18 -21.86 -27.58
CA GLU A 317 -53.99 -23.03 -26.70
C GLU A 317 -53.41 -24.26 -27.41
N LEU A 318 -53.47 -24.30 -28.75
CA LEU A 318 -52.96 -25.40 -29.57
C LEU A 318 -51.47 -25.29 -29.93
N ILE A 319 -50.79 -24.21 -29.53
CA ILE A 319 -49.39 -23.90 -29.93
C ILE A 319 -48.44 -23.87 -28.70
N GLY A 320 -48.93 -24.20 -27.50
CA GLY A 320 -48.16 -24.29 -26.25
C GLY A 320 -47.45 -25.62 -26.04
#